data_AF-A0A7C9A7A0-F1
#
_entry.id   AF-A0A7C9A7A0-F1
#
_cell.length_a   1.000
_cell.length_b   1.000
_cell.length_c   1.000
_cell.angle_alpha   90.00
_cell.angle_beta   90.00
_cell.angle_gamma   90.00
#
_symmetry.space_group_name_H-M   'P 1'
#
loop_
_entity.id
_entity.type
_entity.pdbx_description
1 polymer ?
#
loop_
_entity_poly.entity_id
_entity_poly.type
_entity_poly.pdbx_seq_one_letter_code
_entity_poly.pdbx_strand_id
1 'polypeptide(L)'
;MARVLMRCILCLKNPTFSLSSSPFPFQCYASCPSFSYSDWVASCLNQCLTRSHVHQIHAQLVTSGRLQNPFLASKLLKLSSEFEDLCYILLVFKSINYPDIVCVNTVIKAYSTSSVPRQGVTFYYETKKSGVSPNSFTFPPLIGCSAKVGCSRTGEMCH
;
A
#
# COMPACT_ATOMS: atom_id res chain seq x y z
N MET A 1 -11.10 28.48 -5.72
CA MET A 1 -11.02 27.03 -5.43
C MET A 1 -10.96 26.16 -6.70
N ALA A 2 -11.74 26.43 -7.76
CA ALA A 2 -11.74 25.61 -8.99
C ALA A 2 -10.43 25.60 -9.81
N ARG A 3 -9.63 26.67 -9.78
CA ARG A 3 -8.39 26.78 -10.59
C ARG A 3 -7.22 25.90 -10.11
N VAL A 4 -7.18 25.56 -8.82
CA VAL A 4 -6.12 24.72 -8.24
C VAL A 4 -6.43 23.23 -8.45
N LEU A 5 -7.71 22.86 -8.36
CA LEU A 5 -8.20 21.51 -8.68
C LEU A 5 -7.96 21.13 -10.15
N MET A 6 -8.16 22.05 -11.09
CA MET A 6 -7.84 21.80 -12.51
C MET A 6 -6.36 21.54 -12.77
N ARG A 7 -5.44 22.18 -12.04
CA ARG A 7 -3.98 21.97 -12.22
C ARG A 7 -3.51 20.60 -11.74
N CYS A 8 -4.10 20.05 -10.66
CA CYS A 8 -3.79 18.68 -10.21
C CYS A 8 -4.33 17.63 -11.19
N ILE A 9 -5.54 17.84 -11.75
CA ILE A 9 -6.13 16.94 -12.75
C ILE A 9 -5.35 16.99 -14.08
N LEU A 10 -4.83 18.16 -14.47
CA LEU A 10 -4.03 18.31 -15.68
C LEU A 10 -2.66 17.61 -15.59
N CYS A 11 -2.02 17.58 -14.42
CA CYS A 11 -0.76 16.83 -14.23
C CYS A 11 -0.94 15.31 -14.33
N LEU A 12 -2.15 14.80 -14.03
CA LEU A 12 -2.48 13.38 -14.14
C LEU A 12 -2.89 12.95 -15.56
N LYS A 13 -3.23 13.89 -16.46
CA LYS A 13 -3.81 13.59 -17.78
C LYS A 13 -2.84 13.64 -18.97
N ASN A 14 -1.60 14.12 -18.84
CA ASN A 14 -0.66 14.24 -19.96
C ASN A 14 0.69 13.52 -19.68
N PRO A 15 0.91 12.30 -20.19
CA PRO A 15 2.17 11.56 -20.02
C PRO A 15 3.25 11.91 -21.06
N THR A 16 3.08 12.97 -21.86
CA THR A 16 4.06 13.40 -22.87
C THR A 16 4.37 14.88 -22.71
N PHE A 17 5.27 15.21 -21.78
CA PHE A 17 6.03 16.45 -21.87
C PHE A 17 7.51 16.11 -21.69
N SER A 18 8.21 16.14 -22.82
CA SER A 18 9.63 15.89 -22.97
C SER A 18 10.48 16.83 -22.11
N LEU A 19 11.61 16.30 -21.63
CA LEU A 19 12.70 17.03 -20.98
C LEU A 19 13.06 18.33 -21.71
N SER A 20 12.94 19.47 -21.02
CA SER A 20 13.91 20.56 -21.16
C SER A 20 14.14 21.22 -19.79
N SER A 21 15.31 20.95 -19.23
CA SER A 21 16.10 21.82 -18.33
C SER A 21 15.34 22.86 -17.48
N SER A 22 14.71 22.42 -16.40
CA SER A 22 14.61 23.15 -15.13
C SER A 22 14.13 22.18 -14.04
N PRO A 23 14.53 22.33 -12.77
CA PRO A 23 14.09 21.42 -11.73
C PRO A 23 12.59 21.62 -11.50
N PHE A 24 11.86 20.51 -11.60
CA PHE A 24 10.41 20.36 -11.43
C PHE A 24 9.80 21.15 -10.26
N PRO A 25 8.47 21.43 -10.29
CA PRO A 25 7.82 22.59 -9.69
C PRO A 25 7.67 22.47 -8.17
N PHE A 26 8.77 22.57 -7.44
CA PHE A 26 8.75 22.68 -5.98
C PHE A 26 8.43 24.10 -5.48
N GLN A 27 8.42 25.10 -6.36
CA GLN A 27 8.34 26.51 -5.95
C GLN A 27 6.93 27.04 -5.65
N CYS A 28 5.84 26.26 -5.78
CA CYS A 28 4.49 26.76 -5.48
C CYS A 28 3.93 26.32 -4.12
N TYR A 29 4.65 25.48 -3.36
CA TYR A 29 4.21 25.06 -2.02
C TYR A 29 4.44 26.12 -0.93
N ALA A 30 5.25 27.15 -1.21
CA ALA A 30 5.66 28.14 -0.21
C ALA A 30 4.62 29.25 0.09
N SER A 31 3.47 29.29 -0.60
CA SER A 31 2.57 30.46 -0.54
C SER A 31 1.21 30.24 0.10
N CYS A 32 0.91 29.05 0.65
CA CYS A 32 -0.37 28.79 1.34
C CYS A 32 -0.13 28.16 2.73
N PRO A 33 -0.21 28.92 3.83
CA PRO A 33 0.04 28.42 5.19
C PRO A 33 -1.03 27.48 5.77
N SER A 34 -2.11 27.18 5.03
CA SER A 34 -3.32 26.55 5.59
C SER A 34 -3.74 25.20 4.99
N PHE A 35 -2.94 24.59 4.10
CA PHE A 35 -3.24 23.25 3.59
C PHE A 35 -2.24 22.24 4.16
N SER A 36 -2.63 21.51 5.20
CA SER A 36 -1.77 20.49 5.79
C SER A 36 -1.53 19.38 4.78
N TYR A 37 -0.30 18.88 4.67
CA TYR A 37 0.06 17.76 3.81
C TYR A 37 -0.81 16.51 4.08
N SER A 38 -1.31 16.35 5.31
CA SER A 38 -2.29 15.32 5.68
C SER A 38 -3.62 15.44 4.93
N ASP A 39 -4.08 16.66 4.64
CA ASP A 39 -5.35 16.94 3.98
C ASP A 39 -5.25 16.69 2.47
N TRP A 40 -4.08 16.99 1.89
CA TRP A 40 -3.77 16.64 0.51
C TRP A 40 -3.69 15.13 0.32
N VAL A 41 -2.94 14.45 1.20
CA VAL A 41 -2.85 12.99 1.20
C VAL A 41 -4.27 12.41 1.35
N ALA A 42 -5.06 12.82 2.35
CA ALA A 42 -6.44 12.34 2.54
C ALA A 42 -7.35 12.59 1.31
N SER A 43 -7.22 13.74 0.65
CA SER A 43 -7.99 14.09 -0.55
C SER A 43 -7.60 13.23 -1.76
N CYS A 44 -6.31 13.02 -2.01
CA CYS A 44 -5.82 12.10 -3.04
C CYS A 44 -6.25 10.66 -2.75
N LEU A 45 -6.25 10.26 -1.48
CA LEU A 45 -6.63 8.92 -1.02
C LEU A 45 -8.13 8.65 -1.13
N ASN A 46 -8.99 9.67 -1.00
CA ASN A 46 -10.44 9.55 -1.25
C ASN A 46 -10.81 9.56 -2.74
N GLN A 47 -9.88 9.94 -3.63
CA GLN A 47 -10.08 10.01 -5.08
C GLN A 47 -9.29 8.94 -5.85
N CYS A 48 -8.58 8.06 -5.13
CA CYS A 48 -7.87 6.92 -5.72
C CYS A 48 -8.88 5.86 -6.18
N LEU A 49 -9.33 6.00 -7.44
CA LEU A 49 -10.30 5.11 -8.06
C LEU A 49 -9.65 3.97 -8.87
N THR A 50 -8.36 4.09 -9.21
CA THR A 50 -7.70 3.17 -10.15
C THR A 50 -6.34 2.71 -9.64
N ARG A 51 -5.96 1.49 -10.04
CA ARG A 51 -4.65 0.88 -9.73
C ARG A 51 -3.49 1.75 -10.22
N SER A 52 -3.66 2.44 -11.35
CA SER A 52 -2.65 3.35 -11.91
C SER A 52 -2.29 4.50 -10.97
N HIS A 53 -3.29 5.13 -10.32
CA HIS A 53 -3.03 6.20 -9.36
C HIS A 53 -2.23 5.70 -8.15
N VAL A 54 -2.53 4.49 -7.65
CA VAL A 54 -1.77 3.90 -6.54
C VAL A 54 -0.32 3.63 -6.92
N HIS A 55 -0.07 3.16 -8.15
CA HIS A 55 1.29 2.96 -8.65
C HIS A 55 2.07 4.29 -8.75
N GLN A 56 1.43 5.35 -9.24
CA GLN A 56 2.04 6.68 -9.33
C GLN A 56 2.38 7.23 -7.94
N ILE A 57 1.47 7.10 -6.97
CA ILE A 57 1.71 7.52 -5.58
C ILE A 57 2.85 6.69 -4.97
N HIS A 58 2.87 5.37 -5.17
CA HIS A 58 3.94 4.51 -4.70
C HIS A 58 5.30 4.95 -5.25
N ALA A 59 5.40 5.18 -6.57
CA ALA A 59 6.63 5.65 -7.20
C ALA A 59 7.11 7.00 -6.63
N GLN A 60 6.19 7.94 -6.41
CA GLN A 60 6.52 9.24 -5.80
C GLN A 60 6.98 9.10 -4.34
N LEU A 61 6.33 8.24 -3.54
CA LEU A 61 6.71 8.01 -2.14
C LEU A 61 8.07 7.33 -2.00
N VAL A 62 8.40 6.41 -2.92
CA VAL A 62 9.72 5.74 -2.97
C VAL A 62 10.81 6.73 -3.38
N THR A 63 10.62 7.44 -4.50
CA THR A 63 11.62 8.39 -5.04
C THR A 63 11.86 9.59 -4.14
N SER A 64 10.86 10.02 -3.37
CA SER A 64 11.01 11.10 -2.37
C SER A 64 11.50 10.61 -1.00
N GLY A 65 11.65 9.29 -0.80
CA GLY A 65 12.03 8.69 0.49
C GLY A 65 10.96 8.76 1.59
N ARG A 66 9.76 9.27 1.27
CA ARG A 66 8.68 9.50 2.25
C ARG A 66 7.93 8.23 2.63
N LEU A 67 8.14 7.12 1.90
CA LEU A 67 7.53 5.83 2.22
C LEU A 67 7.92 5.31 3.61
N GLN A 68 9.02 5.79 4.19
CA GLN A 68 9.44 5.38 5.54
C GLN A 68 8.60 6.01 6.66
N ASN A 69 7.69 6.94 6.33
CA ASN A 69 6.72 7.44 7.29
C ASN A 69 5.63 6.36 7.51
N PRO A 70 5.45 5.83 8.74
CA PRO A 70 4.51 4.74 9.02
C PRO A 70 3.07 5.03 8.59
N PHE A 71 2.63 6.28 8.72
CA PHE A 71 1.28 6.68 8.30
C PHE A 71 1.11 6.56 6.78
N LEU A 72 2.10 7.00 6.00
CA LEU A 72 2.05 6.93 4.53
C LEU A 72 2.20 5.48 4.04
N ALA A 73 3.11 4.72 4.64
CA ALA A 73 3.31 3.30 4.37
C ALA A 73 2.02 2.49 4.59
N SER A 74 1.45 2.54 5.79
CA SER A 74 0.25 1.80 6.15
C SER A 74 -0.94 2.21 5.28
N LYS A 75 -1.03 3.48 4.89
CA LYS A 75 -2.11 3.97 4.03
C LYS A 75 -1.96 3.55 2.58
N LEU A 76 -0.75 3.60 2.02
CA LEU A 76 -0.46 3.10 0.67
C LEU A 76 -0.71 1.59 0.59
N LEU A 77 -0.29 0.83 1.59
CA LEU A 77 -0.49 -0.61 1.65
C LEU A 77 -1.98 -0.96 1.74
N LYS A 78 -2.75 -0.22 2.55
CA LYS A 78 -4.21 -0.37 2.61
C LYS A 78 -4.85 -0.12 1.24
N LEU A 79 -4.50 0.95 0.54
CA LEU A 79 -5.01 1.19 -0.81
C LEU A 79 -4.62 0.09 -1.80
N SER A 80 -3.39 -0.41 -1.69
CA SER A 80 -2.91 -1.51 -2.52
C SER A 80 -3.73 -2.78 -2.29
N SER A 81 -4.22 -3.00 -1.07
CA SER A 81 -5.05 -4.15 -0.71
C SER A 81 -6.46 -4.13 -1.32
N GLU A 82 -7.00 -2.96 -1.68
CA GLU A 82 -8.33 -2.84 -2.32
C GLU A 82 -8.36 -3.43 -3.74
N PHE A 83 -7.19 -3.62 -4.37
CA PHE A 83 -7.08 -4.18 -5.72
C PHE A 83 -6.76 -5.67 -5.74
N GLU A 84 -6.71 -6.31 -4.57
CA GLU A 84 -6.48 -7.75 -4.35
C GLU A 84 -5.26 -8.35 -5.10
N ASP A 85 -4.30 -7.51 -5.45
CA ASP A 85 -3.07 -7.92 -6.13
C ASP A 85 -1.99 -8.23 -5.08
N LEU A 86 -1.91 -9.51 -4.69
CA LEU A 86 -0.95 -9.97 -3.68
C LEU A 86 0.49 -9.61 -4.06
N CYS A 87 0.87 -9.78 -5.32
CA CYS A 87 2.23 -9.48 -5.78
C CYS A 87 2.56 -8.00 -5.57
N TYR A 88 1.63 -7.12 -5.91
CA TYR A 88 1.81 -5.69 -5.71
C TYR A 88 1.81 -5.29 -4.23
N ILE A 89 0.92 -5.86 -3.41
CA ILE A 89 0.90 -5.61 -1.96
C ILE A 89 2.25 -6.00 -1.33
N LEU A 90 2.81 -7.15 -1.71
CA LEU A 90 4.12 -7.59 -1.23
C LEU A 90 5.26 -6.71 -1.74
N LEU A 91 5.16 -6.19 -2.97
CA LEU A 91 6.11 -5.22 -3.50
C LEU A 91 6.13 -3.94 -2.66
N VAL A 92 4.96 -3.38 -2.36
CA VAL A 92 4.83 -2.19 -1.51
C VAL A 92 5.36 -2.48 -0.10
N PHE A 93 5.02 -3.63 0.48
CA PHE A 93 5.49 -4.01 1.81
C PHE A 93 7.02 -4.10 1.88
N LYS A 94 7.67 -4.69 0.87
CA LYS A 94 9.13 -4.80 0.79
C LYS A 94 9.85 -3.45 0.69
N SER A 95 9.17 -2.41 0.21
CA SER A 95 9.70 -1.05 0.16
C SER A 95 9.68 -0.31 1.51
N ILE A 96 9.06 -0.90 2.55
CA ILE A 96 8.96 -0.34 3.90
C ILE A 96 10.05 -0.95 4.77
N ASN A 97 10.92 -0.13 5.35
CA ASN A 97 12.05 -0.63 6.16
C ASN A 97 11.62 -1.10 7.55
N TYR A 98 10.64 -0.41 8.14
CA TYR A 98 10.16 -0.67 9.51
C TYR A 98 8.64 -0.83 9.49
N PRO A 99 8.13 -1.99 9.02
CA PRO A 99 6.69 -2.23 8.96
C PRO A 99 6.09 -2.30 10.37
N ASP A 100 4.98 -1.59 10.58
CA ASP A 100 4.20 -1.67 11.81
C ASP A 100 3.25 -2.88 11.80
N ILE A 101 2.53 -3.09 12.90
CA ILE A 101 1.55 -4.18 12.99
C ILE A 101 0.39 -4.03 11.99
N VAL A 102 0.06 -2.81 11.58
CA VAL A 102 -0.98 -2.55 10.58
C VAL A 102 -0.54 -3.06 9.20
N CYS A 103 0.73 -2.83 8.85
CA CYS A 103 1.33 -3.35 7.63
C CYS A 103 1.32 -4.88 7.61
N VAL A 104 1.77 -5.51 8.70
CA VAL A 104 1.79 -6.97 8.83
C VAL A 104 0.38 -7.57 8.75
N ASN A 105 -0.60 -6.98 9.44
CA ASN A 105 -1.99 -7.44 9.40
C ASN A 105 -2.59 -7.34 7.99
N THR A 106 -2.24 -6.30 7.24
CA THR A 106 -2.70 -6.11 5.86
C THR A 106 -2.15 -7.22 4.95
N VAL A 107 -0.87 -7.57 5.09
CA VAL A 107 -0.25 -8.66 4.30
C VAL A 107 -0.83 -10.03 4.67
N ILE A 108 -1.03 -10.31 5.97
CA ILE A 108 -1.64 -11.58 6.40
C ILE A 108 -3.07 -11.71 5.85
N LYS A 109 -3.84 -10.62 5.86
CA LYS A 109 -5.18 -10.59 5.25
C LYS A 109 -5.10 -10.87 3.74
N ALA A 110 -4.16 -10.26 3.02
CA ALA A 110 -3.96 -10.51 1.59
C ALA A 110 -3.62 -11.98 1.30
N TYR A 111 -2.76 -12.61 2.10
CA TYR A 111 -2.50 -14.04 1.97
C TYR A 111 -3.75 -14.90 2.23
N SER A 112 -4.58 -14.52 3.20
CA SER A 112 -5.78 -15.29 3.56
C SER A 112 -6.82 -15.35 2.45
N THR A 113 -6.88 -14.34 1.58
CA THR A 113 -7.79 -14.29 0.43
C THR A 113 -7.14 -14.78 -0.87
N SER A 114 -5.81 -14.88 -0.90
CA SER A 114 -5.06 -15.37 -2.07
C SER A 114 -5.17 -16.88 -2.31
N SER A 115 -4.58 -17.32 -3.43
CA SER A 115 -4.39 -18.73 -3.80
C SER A 115 -3.25 -19.41 -3.03
N VAL A 116 -2.46 -18.67 -2.25
CA VAL A 116 -1.26 -19.18 -1.53
C VAL A 116 -1.32 -18.97 -0.01
N PRO A 117 -2.40 -19.40 0.67
CA PRO A 117 -2.61 -19.15 2.11
C PRO A 117 -1.51 -19.73 3.01
N ARG A 118 -0.83 -20.80 2.56
CA ARG A 118 0.32 -21.38 3.27
C ARG A 118 1.44 -20.37 3.51
N GLN A 119 1.70 -19.50 2.54
CA GLN A 119 2.72 -18.46 2.66
C GLN A 119 2.35 -17.41 3.72
N GLY A 120 1.06 -17.16 3.94
CA GLY A 120 0.59 -16.28 5.01
C GLY A 120 0.93 -16.80 6.41
N VAL A 121 0.86 -18.11 6.63
CA VAL A 121 1.28 -18.73 7.89
C VAL A 121 2.78 -18.60 8.09
N THR A 122 3.58 -18.88 7.05
CA THR A 122 5.04 -18.69 7.08
C THR A 122 5.40 -17.24 7.41
N PHE A 123 4.78 -16.29 6.71
CA PHE A 123 4.99 -14.86 6.91
C PHE A 123 4.70 -14.41 8.35
N TYR A 124 3.64 -14.93 8.98
CA TYR A 124 3.35 -14.66 10.40
C TYR A 124 4.51 -15.06 11.32
N TYR A 125 5.09 -16.24 11.11
CA TYR A 125 6.22 -16.70 11.92
C TYR A 125 7.48 -15.85 11.67
N GLU A 126 7.71 -15.41 10.44
CA GLU A 126 8.80 -14.48 10.11
C GLU A 126 8.62 -13.14 10.82
N THR A 127 7.42 -12.56 10.79
CA THR A 127 7.12 -11.28 11.46
C THR A 127 7.20 -11.37 12.98
N LYS A 128 6.86 -12.53 13.54
CA LYS A 128 7.02 -12.78 14.98
C LYS A 128 8.50 -12.85 15.36
N LYS A 129 9.33 -13.49 14.52
CA LYS A 129 10.79 -13.56 14.74
C LYS A 129 11.47 -12.19 14.60
N SER A 130 10.96 -11.31 13.75
CA SER A 130 11.47 -9.94 13.61
C SER A 130 11.04 -8.98 14.72
N GLY A 131 10.31 -9.47 15.73
CA GLY A 131 9.92 -8.70 16.91
C GLY A 131 8.63 -7.89 16.77
N VAL A 132 7.90 -8.04 15.66
CA VAL A 132 6.58 -7.41 15.52
C VAL A 132 5.54 -8.25 16.27
N SER A 133 5.05 -7.73 17.39
CA SER A 133 4.05 -8.39 18.22
C SER A 133 2.67 -8.43 17.54
N PRO A 134 2.13 -9.62 17.23
CA PRO A 134 0.78 -9.78 16.71
C PRO A 134 -0.28 -9.24 17.67
N ASN A 135 -1.43 -8.82 17.15
CA ASN A 135 -2.57 -8.38 17.96
C ASN A 135 -3.85 -9.15 17.62
N SER A 136 -4.96 -8.79 18.26
CA SER A 136 -6.27 -9.43 18.04
C SER A 136 -6.74 -9.39 16.58
N PHE A 137 -6.27 -8.42 15.77
CA PHE A 137 -6.59 -8.32 14.34
C PHE A 137 -5.75 -9.25 13.46
N THR A 138 -4.65 -9.79 13.97
CA THR A 138 -3.78 -10.73 13.24
C THR A 138 -4.39 -12.13 13.15
N PHE A 139 -5.04 -12.58 14.23
CA PHE A 139 -5.48 -13.97 14.35
C PHE A 139 -6.62 -14.38 13.41
N PRO A 140 -7.68 -13.57 13.19
CA PRO A 140 -8.77 -13.97 12.29
C PRO A 140 -8.30 -14.31 10.85
N PRO A 141 -7.53 -13.46 10.14
CA PRO A 141 -7.03 -13.83 8.81
C PRO A 141 -6.02 -14.98 8.86
N LEU A 142 -5.22 -15.10 9.92
CA LEU A 142 -4.27 -16.21 10.11
C LEU A 142 -4.98 -17.57 10.28
N ILE A 143 -6.09 -17.60 11.01
CA ILE A 143 -6.95 -18.80 11.12
C ILE A 143 -7.53 -19.13 9.74
N GLY A 144 -7.97 -18.12 8.98
CA GLY A 144 -8.41 -18.28 7.59
C GLY A 144 -7.34 -18.93 6.69
N CYS A 145 -6.09 -18.49 6.79
CA CYS A 145 -4.96 -19.13 6.11
C CYS A 145 -4.83 -20.61 6.52
N SER A 146 -4.83 -20.88 7.83
CA SER A 146 -4.63 -22.22 8.39
C SER A 146 -5.74 -23.21 7.98
N ALA A 147 -6.99 -22.76 7.97
CA ALA A 147 -8.13 -23.55 7.54
C ALA A 147 -8.02 -23.96 6.06
N LYS A 148 -7.63 -23.04 5.17
CA LYS A 148 -7.42 -23.33 3.74
C LYS A 148 -6.25 -24.29 3.48
N VAL A 149 -5.19 -24.19 4.28
CA VAL A 149 -4.05 -25.12 4.21
C VAL A 149 -4.43 -26.53 4.70
N GLY A 150 -5.28 -26.62 5.72
CA GLY A 150 -5.81 -27.91 6.19
C GLY A 150 -6.73 -28.58 5.15
N CYS A 151 -7.58 -27.79 4.50
CA CYS A 151 -8.55 -28.29 3.51
C CYS A 151 -7.91 -28.74 2.19
N SER A 152 -6.83 -28.07 1.74
CA SER A 152 -6.10 -28.48 0.53
C SER A 152 -5.52 -29.88 0.64
N ARG A 153 -5.12 -30.32 1.85
CA ARG A 153 -4.62 -31.68 2.07
C ARG A 153 -5.69 -32.76 1.97
N THR A 154 -6.95 -32.44 2.27
CA THR A 154 -8.09 -33.37 2.16
C THR A 154 -8.72 -33.35 0.78
N GLY A 155 -8.64 -32.26 0.02
CA GLY A 155 -9.11 -32.19 -1.37
C GLY A 155 -8.31 -33.06 -2.35
N GLU A 156 -6.98 -33.14 -2.16
CA GLU A 156 -6.10 -34.01 -2.98
C GLU A 156 -6.29 -35.50 -2.69
N MET A 157 -6.84 -35.89 -1.53
CA MET A 157 -7.14 -37.30 -1.21
C MET A 157 -8.52 -37.76 -1.71
N CYS A 158 -9.34 -36.85 -2.23
CA CYS A 158 -10.70 -37.13 -2.69
C CYS A 158 -10.85 -37.05 -4.23
N HIS A 159 -9.74 -37.04 -4.97
CA HIS A 159 -9.68 -37.11 -6.44
C HIS A 159 -9.02 -38.42 -6.88
#